data_AF-A0A840R097-F1
#
_entry.id   AF-A0A840R097-F1
#
_cell.length_a   1.000
_cell.length_b   1.000
_cell.length_c   1.000
_cell.angle_alpha   90.00
_cell.angle_beta   90.00
_cell.angle_gamma   90.00
#
_symmetry.space_group_name_H-M   'P 1'
#
loop_
_entity.id
_entity.type
_entity.pdbx_description
1 polymer ?
#
loop_
_entity_poly.entity_id
_entity_poly.type
_entity_poly.pdbx_seq_one_letter_code
_entity_poly.pdbx_strand_id
1 'polypeptide(L)'
;MGSAIQGTNLREQDINVLTLYRGAKIIPNPRADRILEPNDKLLCFGKMNSMRDMVPAKPRRRRNPKITELPPNLAEATKPEDLGD
;
A
#
# COMPACT_ATOMS: atom_id res chain seq x y z
N MET A 1 0.60 -10.76 23.77
CA MET A 1 0.32 -12.00 23.00
C MET A 1 0.37 -11.64 21.53
N GLY A 2 1.18 -12.35 20.73
CA GLY A 2 1.25 -12.14 19.28
C GLY A 2 0.17 -12.94 18.56
N SER A 3 -0.32 -12.41 17.43
CA SER A 3 -1.31 -13.11 16.58
C SER A 3 -0.61 -13.79 15.41
N ALA A 4 -1.08 -14.98 15.02
CA ALA A 4 -0.65 -15.61 13.77
C ALA A 4 -1.18 -14.83 12.55
N ILE A 5 -0.53 -14.96 11.39
CA ILE A 5 -0.99 -14.31 10.15
C ILE A 5 -2.43 -14.75 9.80
N GLN A 6 -2.79 -16.03 9.93
CA GLN A 6 -4.19 -16.46 9.74
C GLN A 6 -5.14 -15.93 10.81
N GLY A 7 -4.65 -15.66 12.02
CA GLY A 7 -5.46 -15.07 13.09
C GLY A 7 -5.72 -13.57 12.90
N THR A 8 -5.06 -12.94 11.93
CA THR A 8 -5.40 -11.60 11.49
C THR A 8 -6.48 -11.70 10.42
N ASN A 9 -7.55 -10.93 10.57
CA ASN A 9 -8.70 -11.00 9.68
C ASN A 9 -8.46 -10.42 8.25
N LEU A 10 -7.23 -10.55 7.76
CA LEU A 10 -6.79 -10.04 6.47
C LEU A 10 -7.39 -10.86 5.34
N ARG A 11 -7.46 -12.19 5.48
CA ARG A 11 -7.89 -13.07 4.40
C ARG A 11 -9.39 -12.96 4.10
N GLU A 12 -10.24 -12.77 5.13
CA GLU A 12 -11.68 -12.51 4.93
C GLU A 12 -11.94 -11.15 4.27
N GLN A 13 -10.99 -10.21 4.40
CA GLN A 13 -11.07 -8.88 3.79
C GLN A 13 -10.50 -8.82 2.37
N ASP A 14 -10.21 -9.98 1.75
CA ASP A 14 -9.53 -10.11 0.46
C ASP A 14 -8.12 -9.49 0.45
N ILE A 15 -7.36 -9.69 1.54
CA ILE A 15 -6.00 -9.16 1.71
C ILE A 15 -5.01 -10.31 1.89
N ASN A 16 -4.10 -10.43 0.93
CA ASN A 16 -3.03 -11.42 0.90
C ASN A 16 -1.71 -10.81 1.35
N VAL A 17 -0.98 -11.53 2.20
CA VAL A 17 0.37 -11.14 2.63
C VAL A 17 1.39 -11.74 1.67
N LEU A 18 2.16 -10.88 1.00
CA LEU A 18 3.18 -11.30 0.03
C LEU A 18 4.57 -11.34 0.65
N THR A 19 4.89 -10.44 1.58
CA THR A 19 6.22 -10.36 2.19
C THR A 19 6.11 -9.96 3.66
N LEU A 20 6.89 -10.61 4.51
CA LEU A 20 7.09 -10.23 5.91
C LEU A 20 8.53 -9.71 6.09
N TYR A 21 8.65 -8.49 6.62
CA TYR A 21 9.91 -7.89 7.03
C TYR A 21 10.05 -7.98 8.54
N ARG A 22 11.14 -8.63 8.98
CA ARG A 22 11.50 -8.77 10.39
C ARG A 22 12.91 -8.25 10.61
N GLY A 23 13.04 -7.02 11.08
CA GLY A 23 14.33 -6.34 11.17
C GLY A 23 15.00 -6.28 9.80
N ALA A 24 16.17 -6.93 9.67
CA ALA A 24 16.92 -7.05 8.41
C ALA A 24 16.49 -8.25 7.53
N LYS A 25 15.64 -9.15 8.04
CA LYS A 25 15.22 -10.37 7.32
C LYS A 25 13.97 -10.13 6.50
N ILE A 26 14.01 -10.54 5.24
CA ILE A 26 12.87 -10.51 4.31
C ILE A 26 12.40 -11.94 4.09
N ILE A 27 11.15 -12.23 4.38
CA ILE A 27 10.53 -13.53 4.11
C ILE A 27 9.46 -13.34 3.03
N PRO A 28 9.73 -13.74 1.78
CA PRO A 28 8.71 -13.79 0.74
C PRO A 28 7.71 -14.92 1.04
N ASN A 29 6.45 -14.69 0.69
CA ASN A 29 5.32 -15.58 0.87
C ASN A 29 5.30 -16.27 2.25
N PRO A 30 5.11 -15.51 3.35
CA PRO A 30 5.20 -16.07 4.69
C PRO A 30 4.11 -17.10 4.94
N ARG A 31 4.45 -18.15 5.69
CA ARG A 31 3.48 -19.18 6.09
C ARG A 31 2.36 -18.57 6.94
N ALA A 32 1.15 -19.04 6.67
CA ALA A 32 -0.08 -18.78 7.42
C ALA A 32 0.06 -18.87 8.96
N ASP A 33 0.73 -19.91 9.44
CA ASP A 33 0.85 -20.24 10.87
C ASP A 33 1.88 -19.37 11.61
N ARG A 34 2.56 -18.46 10.90
CA ARG A 34 3.63 -17.66 11.49
C ARG A 34 3.07 -16.62 12.45
N ILE A 35 3.66 -16.55 13.64
CA ILE A 35 3.34 -15.56 14.67
C ILE A 35 3.98 -14.22 14.30
N LEU A 36 3.17 -13.17 14.31
CA LEU A 36 3.60 -11.78 14.14
C LEU A 36 4.24 -11.26 15.43
N GLU A 37 5.39 -10.63 15.27
CA GLU A 37 6.15 -10.00 16.34
C GLU A 37 6.00 -8.47 16.29
N PRO A 38 6.19 -7.76 17.41
CA PRO A 38 6.22 -6.30 17.42
C PRO A 38 7.27 -5.76 16.43
N ASN A 39 6.91 -4.71 15.68
CA ASN A 39 7.72 -4.10 14.62
C ASN A 39 7.86 -4.91 13.32
N ASP A 40 7.16 -6.03 13.18
CA ASP A 40 7.03 -6.68 11.87
C ASP A 40 6.31 -5.75 10.89
N LYS A 41 6.81 -5.67 9.65
CA LYS A 41 6.14 -4.97 8.55
C LYS A 41 5.68 -5.99 7.53
N LEU A 42 4.45 -5.82 7.05
CA LEU A 42 3.85 -6.71 6.06
C LEU A 42 3.64 -5.95 4.76
N LEU A 43 4.07 -6.56 3.65
CA LEU A 43 3.63 -6.17 2.33
C LEU A 43 2.38 -6.98 2.01
N CYS A 44 1.25 -6.28 1.92
CA CYS A 44 -0.03 -6.89 1.62
C CYS A 44 -0.57 -6.39 0.27
N PHE A 45 -1.35 -7.24 -0.40
CA PHE A 45 -2.06 -6.92 -1.63
C PHE A 45 -3.52 -7.32 -1.50
N GLY A 46 -4.44 -6.54 -2.06
CA GLY A 46 -5.87 -6.83 -1.92
C GLY A 46 -6.77 -5.72 -2.44
N LYS A 47 -8.04 -5.76 -2.01
CA LYS A 47 -9.05 -4.77 -2.38
C LYS A 47 -8.77 -3.41 -1.73
N MET A 48 -8.78 -2.34 -2.53
CA MET A 48 -8.46 -0.99 -2.05
C MET A 48 -9.42 -0.49 -0.96
N ASN A 49 -10.71 -0.80 -1.06
CA ASN A 49 -11.69 -0.39 -0.06
C ASN A 49 -11.39 -1.02 1.31
N SER A 50 -11.19 -2.34 1.35
CA SER A 50 -10.79 -3.05 2.58
C SER A 50 -9.50 -2.49 3.18
N MET A 51 -8.50 -2.19 2.34
CA MET A 51 -7.25 -1.58 2.80
C MET A 51 -7.44 -0.17 3.38
N ARG A 52 -8.37 0.63 2.85
CA ARG A 52 -8.63 2.00 3.33
C ARG A 52 -9.28 1.99 4.73
N ASP A 53 -10.09 1.00 5.04
CA ASP A 53 -10.79 0.90 6.33
C ASP A 53 -9.85 0.45 7.46
N MET A 54 -8.78 -0.29 7.14
CA MET A 54 -7.75 -0.67 8.11
C MET A 54 -6.80 0.48 8.51
N VAL A 55 -6.74 1.55 7.72
CA VAL A 55 -5.86 2.69 8.01
C VAL A 55 -6.61 3.70 8.88
N PRO A 56 -6.08 4.06 10.07
CA PRO A 56 -6.76 5.02 10.94
C PRO A 56 -6.99 6.37 10.25
N ALA A 57 -8.08 7.07 10.61
CA ALA A 57 -8.49 8.29 9.92
C ALA A 57 -7.43 9.41 9.93
N LYS A 58 -6.65 9.53 11.01
CA LYS A 58 -5.56 10.52 11.14
C LYS A 58 -4.44 10.34 10.09
N PRO A 59 -3.74 9.17 10.01
CA PRO A 59 -2.73 8.94 8.98
C PRO A 59 -3.33 8.95 7.57
N ARG A 60 -4.58 8.50 7.39
CA ARG A 60 -5.28 8.55 6.09
C ARG A 60 -5.41 9.97 5.56
N ARG A 61 -5.88 10.91 6.40
CA ARG A 61 -5.99 12.34 6.02
C ARG A 61 -4.66 12.97 5.69
N ARG A 62 -3.60 12.62 6.44
CA ARG A 62 -2.26 13.19 6.25
C ARG A 62 -1.58 12.71 4.96
N ARG A 63 -1.91 11.50 4.50
CA ARG A 63 -1.35 10.89 3.29
C ARG A 63 -2.15 11.25 2.01
N ASN A 64 -3.34 11.83 2.14
CA ASN A 64 -4.11 12.23 0.97
C ASN A 64 -3.36 13.34 0.20
N PRO A 65 -3.21 13.20 -1.13
CA PRO A 65 -2.61 14.25 -1.94
C PRO A 65 -3.46 15.52 -1.82
N LYS A 66 -2.79 16.66 -1.64
CA LYS A 66 -3.48 17.96 -1.67
C LYS A 66 -3.79 18.25 -3.14
N ILE A 67 -5.07 18.46 -3.44
CA ILE A 67 -5.48 18.85 -4.79
C ILE A 67 -4.86 20.22 -5.06
N THR A 68 -3.96 20.29 -6.02
CA THR A 68 -3.38 21.52 -6.57
C THR A 68 -3.96 21.76 -7.95
N GLU A 69 -4.27 23.02 -8.26
CA GLU A 69 -4.68 23.41 -9.60
C GLU A 69 -3.52 23.15 -10.57
N LEU A 70 -3.85 22.61 -11.75
CA LEU A 70 -2.85 22.43 -12.80
C LEU A 70 -2.37 23.81 -13.28
N PRO A 71 -1.05 24.03 -13.39
CA PRO A 71 -0.51 25.26 -13.96
C PRO A 71 -1.02 25.46 -15.39
N PRO A 72 -1.48 26.67 -15.75
CA PRO A 72 -2.05 26.96 -17.07
C PRO A 72 -1.05 26.71 -18.22
N ASN A 73 0.25 26.91 -17.97
CA ASN A 73 1.29 26.82 -19.00
C ASN A 73 1.78 25.40 -19.33
N LEU A 74 1.27 24.35 -18.69
CA LEU A 74 1.64 22.96 -19.02
C LEU A 74 0.83 22.38 -20.18
N ALA A 75 -0.32 22.97 -20.52
CA ALA A 75 -1.17 22.51 -21.61
C ALA A 75 -0.64 22.92 -23.01
N GLU A 76 0.27 23.89 -23.08
CA GLU A 76 0.77 24.44 -24.34
C GLU A 76 2.00 23.69 -24.90
N ALA A 77 2.66 22.87 -24.07
CA ALA A 77 3.90 22.17 -24.43
C ALA A 77 3.69 20.84 -25.19
N THR A 78 2.46 20.50 -25.58
CA THR A 78 2.17 19.26 -26.32
C THR A 78 1.44 19.54 -27.63
N LYS A 79 1.91 20.53 -28.40
CA LYS A 79 1.54 20.63 -29.81
C LYS A 79 2.41 19.64 -30.62
N PRO A 80 1.83 18.82 -31.51
CA PRO A 80 2.53 17.79 -32.27
C PRO A 80 3.34 18.34 -33.48
N GLU A 81 3.92 19.52 -33.37
CA GLU A 81 4.61 20.22 -34.47
C GLU A 81 6.12 19.89 -34.58
N ASP A 82 6.64 18.97 -33.76
CA ASP A 82 8.06 18.57 -33.73
C ASP A 82 8.29 17.08 -34.11
N LEU A 83 7.48 16.54 -35.02
CA LEU A 83 7.80 15.28 -35.71
C LEU A 83 7.72 15.49 -37.22
N GLY A 84 8.76 16.09 -37.78
CA GLY A 84 8.95 16.18 -39.22
C GLY A 84 10.06 17.16 -39.60
N ASP A 85 11.27 16.62 -39.79
CA ASP A 85 11.93 16.59 -41.11
C ASP A 85 12.75 15.30 -41.22
#